data_AF-A0A975FPY0-F1
#
_entry.id   AF-A0A975FPY0-F1
#
_cell.length_a   1.000
_cell.length_b   1.000
_cell.length_c   1.000
_cell.angle_alpha   90.00
_cell.angle_beta   90.00
_cell.angle_gamma   90.00
#
_symmetry.space_group_name_H-M   'P 1'
#
loop_
_entity.id
_entity.type
_entity.pdbx_description
1 polymer ?
#
loop_
_entity_poly.entity_id
_entity_poly.type
_entity_poly.pdbx_seq_one_letter_code
_entity_poly.pdbx_strand_id
1 'polypeptide(L)'
;MKLNFKLNQDFIEKYKSKKPDFGFNGLGQLTYHRTYSRLKENGENEKWFETIRRVVEGCYSLQKEHILKNELGWNDTKAQRSAQEMYDRMFRMKFLPPY
;
A
#
# COMPACT_ATOMS: atom_id res chain seq x y z
N MET A 1 4.07 14.86 -5.59
CA MET A 1 3.57 14.89 -4.19
C MET A 1 4.59 14.17 -3.31
N LYS A 2 5.06 14.79 -2.23
CA LYS A 2 6.04 14.16 -1.32
C LYS A 2 5.27 13.41 -0.24
N LEU A 3 5.47 12.10 -0.12
CA LEU A 3 4.82 11.30 0.93
C LEU A 3 5.37 11.70 2.30
N ASN A 4 4.49 12.10 3.22
CA ASN A 4 4.83 12.50 4.59
C ASN A 4 4.44 11.46 5.65
N PHE A 5 3.86 10.33 5.20
CA PHE A 5 3.64 9.12 5.98
C PHE A 5 4.34 7.93 5.30
N LYS A 6 4.98 7.07 6.10
CA LYS A 6 5.62 5.84 5.63
C LYS A 6 5.32 4.69 6.58
N LEU A 7 5.10 3.50 6.03
CA LEU A 7 4.96 2.29 6.85
C LEU A 7 6.32 1.86 7.39
N ASN A 8 6.32 1.26 8.59
CA ASN A 8 7.53 0.68 9.18
C ASN A 8 8.16 -0.34 8.22
N GLN A 9 9.46 -0.23 8.00
CA GLN A 9 10.16 -1.10 7.05
C GLN A 9 10.07 -2.57 7.47
N ASP A 10 10.29 -2.88 8.75
CA ASP A 10 10.18 -4.23 9.32
C ASP A 10 8.81 -4.87 9.11
N PHE A 11 7.74 -4.06 9.03
CA PHE A 11 6.41 -4.57 8.70
C PHE A 11 6.32 -4.98 7.24
N ILE A 12 6.82 -4.16 6.32
CA ILE A 12 6.79 -4.42 4.87
C ILE A 12 7.62 -5.64 4.50
N GLU A 13 8.76 -5.84 5.15
CA GLU A 13 9.65 -6.95 4.83
C GLU A 13 9.00 -8.33 4.99
N LYS A 14 8.03 -8.45 5.90
CA LYS A 14 7.22 -9.65 6.10
C LYS A 14 6.39 -10.05 4.87
N TYR A 15 6.20 -9.15 3.91
CA TYR A 15 5.40 -9.38 2.70
C TYR A 15 6.22 -9.67 1.46
N LYS A 16 7.56 -9.46 1.50
CA LYS A 16 8.45 -9.78 0.37
C LYS A 16 8.39 -11.26 -0.03
N SER A 17 8.22 -12.15 0.94
CA SER A 17 8.15 -13.61 0.75
C SER A 17 6.72 -14.16 0.68
N LYS A 18 5.70 -13.34 0.94
CA LYS A 18 4.30 -13.80 0.91
C LYS A 18 3.78 -13.80 -0.51
N LYS A 19 3.16 -14.91 -0.92
CA LYS A 19 2.45 -14.98 -2.20
C LYS A 19 1.06 -14.36 -2.04
N PRO A 20 0.70 -13.34 -2.85
CA PRO A 20 -0.66 -12.82 -2.86
C PRO A 20 -1.62 -13.81 -3.51
N ASP A 21 -2.81 -13.90 -2.94
CA ASP A 21 -3.88 -14.76 -3.45
C ASP A 21 -4.77 -13.95 -4.41
N PHE A 22 -4.33 -13.85 -5.66
CA PHE A 22 -5.06 -13.19 -6.74
C PHE A 22 -6.32 -13.94 -7.19
N GLY A 23 -6.53 -15.18 -6.72
CA GLY A 23 -7.58 -16.05 -7.21
C GLY A 23 -7.49 -16.36 -8.71
N PHE A 24 -8.56 -16.96 -9.25
CA PHE A 24 -8.77 -17.18 -10.69
C PHE A 24 -7.59 -17.85 -11.42
N ASN A 25 -6.93 -18.83 -10.78
CA ASN A 25 -5.79 -19.57 -11.35
C ASN A 25 -4.70 -18.70 -11.99
N GLY A 26 -4.45 -17.50 -11.44
CA GLY A 26 -3.38 -16.60 -11.89
C GLY A 26 -3.80 -15.53 -12.90
N LEU A 27 -5.05 -15.55 -13.40
CA LEU A 27 -5.56 -14.47 -14.26
C LEU A 27 -5.54 -13.11 -13.57
N GLY A 28 -5.88 -13.05 -12.27
CA GLY A 28 -5.82 -11.82 -11.49
C GLY A 28 -4.40 -11.24 -11.42
N GLN A 29 -3.39 -12.10 -11.30
CA GLN A 29 -1.99 -11.69 -11.25
C GLN A 29 -1.52 -11.13 -12.59
N LEU A 30 -1.93 -11.73 -13.71
CA LEU A 30 -1.63 -11.23 -15.05
C LEU A 30 -2.25 -9.85 -15.28
N THR A 31 -3.52 -9.68 -14.93
CA THR A 31 -4.22 -8.39 -15.00
C THR A 31 -3.48 -7.35 -14.17
N TYR A 32 -3.11 -7.68 -12.93
CA TYR A 32 -2.33 -6.78 -12.07
C TYR A 32 -1.04 -6.30 -12.74
N HIS A 33 -0.21 -7.21 -13.25
CA HIS A 33 1.05 -6.85 -13.89
C HIS A 33 0.85 -5.98 -15.13
N ARG A 34 -0.22 -6.21 -15.91
CA ARG A 34 -0.51 -5.44 -17.12
C ARG A 34 -1.06 -4.04 -16.84
N THR A 35 -1.87 -3.87 -15.79
CA THR A 35 -2.64 -2.62 -15.59
C THR A 35 -2.18 -1.76 -14.42
N TYR A 36 -1.68 -2.34 -13.33
CA TYR A 36 -1.46 -1.61 -12.08
C TYR A 36 0.01 -1.54 -11.64
N SER A 37 0.81 -2.51 -12.05
CA SER A 37 2.25 -2.51 -11.79
C SER A 37 2.91 -1.33 -12.52
N ARG A 38 3.53 -0.42 -11.77
CA ARG A 38 4.31 0.66 -12.35
C ARG A 38 5.75 0.22 -12.63
N LEU A 39 6.36 0.82 -13.64
CA LEU A 39 7.78 0.66 -13.90
C LEU A 39 8.59 1.46 -12.88
N LYS A 40 9.48 0.77 -12.17
CA LYS A 40 10.45 1.39 -11.25
C LYS A 40 11.62 1.98 -12.03
N GLU A 41 12.42 2.82 -11.37
CA GLU A 41 13.62 3.43 -11.95
C GLU A 41 14.66 2.39 -12.42
N ASN A 42 14.70 1.22 -11.77
CA ASN A 42 15.59 0.12 -12.14
C ASN A 42 15.10 -0.69 -13.35
N GLY A 43 14.00 -0.28 -14.00
CA GLY A 43 13.43 -0.97 -15.17
C GLY A 43 12.59 -2.21 -14.83
N GLU A 44 12.42 -2.54 -13.55
CA GLU A 44 11.54 -3.63 -13.14
C GLU A 44 10.13 -3.14 -12.81
N ASN A 45 9.17 -4.04 -12.99
CA ASN A 45 7.79 -3.84 -12.55
C ASN A 45 7.66 -3.89 -11.02
N GLU A 46 6.77 -3.06 -10.46
CA GLU A 46 6.37 -3.16 -9.05
C GLU A 46 5.80 -4.55 -8.73
N LYS A 47 6.28 -5.12 -7.62
CA LYS A 47 5.64 -6.28 -7.00
C LYS A 47 4.41 -5.85 -6.23
N TRP A 48 3.46 -6.78 -6.05
CA TRP A 48 2.19 -6.48 -5.39
C TRP A 48 2.33 -5.76 -4.04
N PHE A 49 3.25 -6.24 -3.19
CA PHE A 49 3.50 -5.65 -1.88
C PHE A 49 4.02 -4.19 -1.97
N GLU A 50 4.72 -3.83 -3.05
CA GLU A 50 5.21 -2.47 -3.33
C GLU A 50 4.05 -1.58 -3.78
N THR A 51 3.18 -2.08 -4.66
CA THR A 51 1.98 -1.35 -5.08
C THR A 51 1.05 -1.08 -3.91
N ILE A 52 0.77 -2.07 -3.05
CA ILE A 52 -0.06 -1.86 -1.85
C ILE A 52 0.60 -0.85 -0.91
N ARG A 53 1.93 -0.91 -0.73
CA ARG A 53 2.67 0.07 0.08
C ARG A 53 2.43 1.48 -0.44
N ARG A 54 2.63 1.70 -1.74
CA ARG A 54 2.46 3.01 -2.38
C ARG A 54 1.04 3.55 -2.20
N VAL A 55 0.03 2.69 -2.35
CA VAL A 55 -1.38 3.09 -2.19
C VAL A 55 -1.70 3.48 -0.75
N VAL A 56 -1.29 2.66 0.22
CA VAL A 56 -1.54 2.93 1.64
C VAL A 56 -0.76 4.16 2.12
N GLU A 57 0.52 4.29 1.77
CA GLU A 57 1.32 5.46 2.13
C GLU A 57 0.78 6.74 1.48
N GLY A 58 0.24 6.67 0.26
CA GLY A 58 -0.44 7.78 -0.40
C GLY A 58 -1.70 8.22 0.35
N CYS A 59 -2.57 7.27 0.71
CA CYS A 59 -3.81 7.54 1.45
C CYS A 59 -3.52 8.19 2.82
N TYR A 60 -2.59 7.61 3.59
CA TYR A 60 -2.24 8.13 4.91
C TYR A 60 -1.46 9.43 4.84
N SER A 61 -0.70 9.69 3.77
CA SER A 61 -0.06 11.00 3.58
C SER A 61 -1.09 12.10 3.37
N LEU A 62 -2.09 11.87 2.50
CA LEU A 62 -3.22 12.80 2.32
C LEU A 62 -3.98 13.04 3.62
N GLN A 63 -4.26 11.98 4.37
CA GLN A 63 -4.93 12.07 5.67
C GLN A 63 -4.10 12.88 6.68
N LYS A 64 -2.79 12.63 6.76
CA LYS A 64 -1.87 13.34 7.63
C LYS A 64 -1.80 14.82 7.29
N GLU A 65 -1.68 15.17 6.02
CA GLU A 65 -1.73 16.56 5.56
C GLU A 65 -3.03 17.26 5.98
N HIS A 66 -4.17 16.62 5.78
CA HIS A 66 -5.46 17.17 6.17
C HIS A 66 -5.57 17.39 7.68
N ILE A 67 -5.19 16.39 8.49
CA ILE A 67 -5.28 16.46 9.96
C ILE A 67 -4.35 17.56 10.51
N LEU A 68 -3.12 17.65 9.99
CA LEU A 68 -2.16 18.68 10.42
C LEU A 68 -2.61 20.08 10.01
N LYS A 69 -3.14 20.25 8.79
CA LYS A 69 -3.64 21.55 8.30
C LYS A 69 -4.82 22.08 9.10
N ASN A 70 -5.64 21.19 9.67
CA ASN A 70 -6.84 21.54 10.44
C ASN A 70 -6.66 21.32 11.95
N GLU A 71 -5.44 21.09 12.43
CA GLU A 71 -5.10 20.92 13.85
C GLU A 71 -5.92 19.83 14.58
N LEU A 72 -6.32 18.77 13.88
CA LEU A 72 -7.22 17.72 14.40
C LEU A 72 -6.49 16.67 15.29
N GLY A 73 -5.23 16.89 15.64
CA GLY A 73 -4.45 16.01 16.52
C GLY A 73 -3.99 14.71 15.85
N TRP A 74 -2.96 14.78 15.01
CA TRP A 74 -2.35 13.58 14.42
C TRP A 74 -1.70 12.68 15.47
N ASN A 75 -1.92 11.37 15.36
CA ASN A 75 -1.30 10.36 16.23
C ASN A 75 -0.59 9.30 15.38
N ASP A 76 0.75 9.35 15.36
CA ASP A 76 1.57 8.44 14.54
C ASP A 76 1.40 6.97 14.93
N THR A 77 1.20 6.64 16.21
CA THR A 77 1.03 5.25 16.67
C THR A 77 -0.28 4.66 16.17
N LYS A 78 -1.37 5.42 16.30
CA LYS A 78 -2.69 5.03 15.79
C LYS A 78 -2.66 4.87 14.27
N ALA A 79 -2.03 5.82 13.58
CA ALA A 79 -1.92 5.80 12.13
C ALA A 79 -1.09 4.62 11.62
N GLN A 80 0.04 4.30 12.27
CA GLN A 80 0.83 3.10 11.94
C GLN A 80 0.00 1.84 12.06
N ARG A 81 -0.71 1.66 13.18
CA ARG A 81 -1.53 0.47 13.42
C ARG A 81 -2.63 0.33 12.36
N SER A 82 -3.38 1.39 12.09
CA SER A 82 -4.47 1.33 11.10
C SER A 82 -3.96 1.20 9.66
N ALA A 83 -2.82 1.79 9.32
CA ALA A 83 -2.22 1.65 7.99
C ALA A 83 -1.71 0.22 7.75
N GLN A 84 -1.12 -0.40 8.77
CA GLN A 84 -0.70 -1.81 8.70
C GLN A 84 -1.89 -2.75 8.56
N GLU A 85 -3.01 -2.47 9.23
CA GLU A 85 -4.25 -3.23 9.06
C GLU A 85 -4.83 -3.05 7.65
N MET A 86 -4.88 -1.81 7.15
CA MET A 86 -5.30 -1.51 5.78
C MET A 86 -4.45 -2.27 4.77
N TYR A 87 -3.13 -2.26 4.95
CA TYR A 87 -2.18 -2.96 4.12
C TYR A 87 -2.43 -4.46 4.09
N ASP A 88 -2.56 -5.13 5.24
CA ASP A 88 -2.79 -6.59 5.29
C ASP A 88 -4.10 -6.97 4.60
N ARG A 89 -5.18 -6.21 4.85
CA ARG A 89 -6.48 -6.44 4.22
C ARG A 89 -6.43 -6.27 2.71
N MET A 90 -5.75 -5.24 2.20
CA MET A 90 -5.57 -5.03 0.75
C MET A 90 -4.65 -6.10 0.13
N PHE A 91 -3.56 -6.45 0.80
CA PHE A 91 -2.63 -7.48 0.33
C PHE A 91 -3.35 -8.81 0.14
N ARG A 92 -4.28 -9.14 1.05
CA ARG A 92 -5.15 -10.33 1.03
C ARG A 92 -6.44 -10.14 0.24
N MET A 93 -6.56 -9.06 -0.54
CA MET A 93 -7.72 -8.77 -1.40
C MET A 93 -9.07 -8.75 -0.69
N LYS A 94 -9.12 -8.35 0.58
CA LYS A 94 -10.37 -8.16 1.32
C LYS A 94 -11.15 -6.94 0.85
N PHE A 95 -10.44 -5.93 0.36
CA PHE A 95 -10.99 -4.81 -0.40
C PHE A 95 -9.85 -4.20 -1.24
N LEU A 96 -10.20 -3.49 -2.30
CA LEU A 96 -9.27 -2.70 -3.10
C LEU A 96 -9.92 -1.34 -3.40
N PRO A 97 -9.16 -0.24 -3.38
CA PRO A 97 -9.69 1.05 -3.81
C PRO A 97 -10.05 1.00 -5.30
N PRO A 98 -11.00 1.84 -5.75
CA PRO A 98 -11.32 1.96 -7.16
C PRO A 98 -10.12 2.46 -7.96
N TYR A 99 -10.11 2.11 -9.24
CA TYR A 99 -9.20 2.63 -10.26
C TYR A 99 -9.52 4.08 -10.62
#